data_AF-I0YZY3-F1
#
_entry.id   AF-I0YZY3-F1
#
_cell.length_a   1.000
_cell.length_b   1.000
_cell.length_c   1.000
_cell.angle_alpha   90.00
_cell.angle_beta   90.00
_cell.angle_gamma   90.00
#
_symmetry.space_group_name_H-M   'P 1'
#
loop_
_entity.id
_entity.type
_entity.pdbx_description
1 polymer ?
#
loop_
_entity_poly.entity_id
_entity_poly.type
_entity_poly.pdbx_seq_one_letter_code
_entity_poly.pdbx_strand_id
1 'polypeptide(L)'
;MDGSDAPAAAAKVSLLMLGQQAILDALLCLAHLTAGIVMEDVFNAFAVAAFFEFVVFAIFEMRYLLLVWKARRANSLDPWAAQRELSVLYARFYGVLLAGVFLGYQLHLWLKYLIFPMYAFWVPQIVYCARHDVRQPLRPAYVIGITLTRLALPLYLFGCPHNLLGWQPRPGVCLALCICMAVQVAVLMVQTRWGPRCFIPKRFLPAKYDYHRRAPARPLEAPDQARGPRDIETGDAGVECVICMNPLDVERTSARMVTPCNHFFHPDCLNRWMDVKMECPTCRQLLPPT
;
A
#
# COMPACT_ATOMS: atom_id res chain seq x y z
N MET A 1 7.45 -3.62 -21.73
CA MET A 1 7.32 -3.13 -20.34
C MET A 1 8.24 -1.94 -20.26
N ASP A 2 7.69 -0.76 -20.49
CA ASP A 2 8.46 0.48 -20.49
C ASP A 2 8.84 0.83 -19.05
N GLY A 3 10.11 1.18 -18.84
CA GLY A 3 10.71 1.35 -17.51
C GLY A 3 10.15 2.53 -16.69
N SER A 4 9.22 3.31 -17.24
CA SER A 4 8.58 4.46 -16.58
C SER A 4 7.53 4.08 -15.53
N ASP A 5 6.89 2.91 -15.66
CA ASP A 5 5.71 2.56 -14.84
C ASP A 5 6.05 1.78 -13.56
N ALA A 6 7.27 1.25 -13.48
CA ALA A 6 7.74 0.45 -12.35
C ALA A 6 7.65 1.17 -10.97
N PRO A 7 8.07 2.44 -10.81
CA PRO A 7 7.93 3.13 -9.54
C PRO A 7 6.47 3.42 -9.19
N ALA A 8 5.65 3.85 -10.15
CA ALA A 8 4.24 4.13 -9.92
C ALA A 8 3.45 2.89 -9.48
N ALA A 9 3.76 1.72 -10.05
CA ALA A 9 3.17 0.45 -9.62
C ALA A 9 3.58 0.05 -8.20
N ALA A 10 4.85 0.27 -7.80
CA ALA A 10 5.34 -0.06 -6.46
C ALA A 10 4.67 0.80 -5.36
N ALA A 11 4.41 2.09 -5.63
CA ALA A 11 3.79 2.99 -4.64
C ALA A 11 2.40 2.52 -4.18
N LYS A 12 1.70 1.75 -5.02
CA LYS A 12 0.35 1.21 -4.81
C LYS A 12 0.28 0.06 -3.78
N VAL A 13 1.42 -0.47 -3.35
CA VAL A 13 1.49 -1.61 -2.42
C VAL A 13 1.60 -1.14 -0.97
N SER A 14 0.89 -1.80 -0.06
CA SER A 14 0.80 -1.47 1.36
C SER A 14 2.04 -1.93 2.12
N LEU A 15 2.74 -0.97 2.75
CA LEU A 15 3.90 -1.28 3.62
C LEU A 15 3.52 -2.16 4.82
N LEU A 16 2.28 -2.07 5.31
CA LEU A 16 1.81 -2.89 6.43
C LEU A 16 1.58 -4.34 6.00
N MET A 17 1.08 -4.57 4.77
CA MET A 17 0.96 -5.92 4.19
C MET A 17 2.34 -6.57 4.08
N LEU A 18 3.33 -5.82 3.56
CA LEU A 18 4.72 -6.28 3.44
C LEU A 18 5.35 -6.58 4.80
N GLY A 19 5.18 -5.69 5.77
CA GLY A 19 5.68 -5.91 7.12
C GLY A 19 5.09 -7.15 7.78
N GLN A 20 3.78 -7.39 7.59
CA GLN A 20 3.13 -8.57 8.14
C GLN A 20 3.61 -9.87 7.48
N GLN A 21 3.83 -9.87 6.15
CA GLN A 21 4.44 -11.01 5.45
C GLN A 21 5.87 -11.28 5.95
N ALA A 22 6.68 -10.24 6.13
CA ALA A 22 8.04 -10.40 6.66
C ALA A 22 8.08 -11.01 8.07
N ILE A 23 7.13 -10.66 8.95
CA ILE A 23 7.00 -11.27 10.27
C ILE A 23 6.65 -12.76 10.15
N LEU A 24 5.72 -13.11 9.26
CA LEU A 24 5.37 -14.51 8.99
C LEU A 24 6.59 -15.30 8.49
N ASP A 25 7.39 -14.70 7.61
CA ASP A 25 8.59 -15.32 7.02
C ASP A 25 9.69 -15.54 8.05
N ALA A 26 9.95 -14.54 8.91
CA ALA A 26 10.90 -14.70 10.00
C ALA A 26 10.46 -15.78 11.00
N LEU A 27 9.17 -15.84 11.34
CA LEU A 27 8.63 -16.88 12.22
C LEU A 27 8.70 -18.27 11.57
N LEU A 28 8.44 -18.36 10.26
CA LEU A 28 8.55 -19.60 9.49
C LEU A 28 9.99 -20.09 9.41
N CYS A 29 10.95 -19.19 9.16
CA CYS A 29 12.37 -19.48 9.15
C CYS A 29 12.85 -20.02 10.51
N LEU A 30 12.41 -19.40 11.61
CA LEU A 30 12.72 -19.87 12.96
C LEU A 30 12.07 -21.21 13.26
N ALA A 31 10.83 -21.43 12.80
CA ALA A 31 10.15 -22.70 12.96
C ALA A 31 10.86 -23.81 12.19
N HIS A 32 11.32 -23.57 10.95
CA HIS A 32 12.10 -24.54 10.18
C HIS A 32 13.43 -24.86 10.86
N LEU A 33 14.18 -23.86 11.31
CA LEU A 33 15.44 -24.08 12.03
C LEU A 33 15.22 -24.88 13.33
N THR A 34 14.19 -24.52 14.10
CA THR A 34 13.85 -25.22 15.35
C THR A 34 13.43 -26.66 15.09
N ALA A 35 12.55 -26.88 14.11
CA ALA A 35 12.10 -28.22 13.71
C ALA A 35 13.25 -29.09 13.21
N GLY A 36 14.18 -28.51 12.45
CA GLY A 36 15.39 -29.20 12.00
C GLY A 36 16.30 -29.61 13.16
N ILE A 37 16.47 -28.75 14.17
CA ILE A 37 17.28 -29.06 15.37
C ILE A 37 16.63 -30.18 16.19
N VAL A 38 15.30 -30.18 16.30
CA VAL A 38 14.57 -31.21 17.07
C VAL A 38 14.51 -32.55 16.32
N MET A 39 14.46 -32.53 15.00
CA MET A 39 14.36 -33.71 14.14
C MET A 39 15.62 -33.85 13.28
N GLU A 40 16.65 -34.47 13.85
CA GLU A 40 17.97 -34.60 13.22
C GLU A 40 17.91 -35.26 11.83
N ASP A 41 17.01 -36.24 11.63
CA ASP A 41 16.85 -36.96 10.36
C ASP A 41 16.49 -36.05 9.16
N VAL A 42 15.83 -34.92 9.43
CA VAL A 42 15.38 -33.97 8.40
C VAL A 42 16.12 -32.63 8.48
N PHE A 43 17.14 -32.50 9.33
CA PHE A 43 17.86 -31.26 9.58
C PHE A 43 18.32 -30.57 8.29
N ASN A 44 18.97 -31.30 7.37
CA ASN A 44 19.49 -30.73 6.13
C ASN A 44 18.41 -30.08 5.26
N ALA A 45 17.24 -30.73 5.14
CA ALA A 45 16.14 -30.20 4.33
C ALA A 45 15.56 -28.93 4.95
N PHE A 46 15.35 -28.94 6.27
CA PHE A 46 14.82 -27.79 7.01
C PHE A 46 15.81 -26.63 7.09
N ALA A 47 17.11 -26.91 7.23
CA ALA A 47 18.17 -25.90 7.24
C ALA A 47 18.30 -25.20 5.88
N VAL A 48 18.22 -25.96 4.77
CA VAL A 48 18.22 -25.40 3.42
C VAL A 48 16.98 -24.52 3.19
N ALA A 49 15.79 -24.98 3.60
CA ALA A 49 14.56 -24.19 3.53
C ALA A 49 14.69 -22.89 4.33
N ALA A 50 15.13 -22.96 5.60
CA ALA A 50 15.35 -21.80 6.45
C ALA A 50 16.38 -20.82 5.86
N PHE A 51 17.46 -21.31 5.24
CA PHE A 51 18.44 -20.47 4.58
C PHE A 51 17.83 -19.68 3.41
N PHE A 52 17.05 -20.34 2.55
CA PHE A 52 16.38 -19.65 1.43
C PHE A 52 15.31 -18.67 1.93
N GLU A 53 14.53 -19.02 2.94
CA GLU A 53 13.58 -18.10 3.59
C GLU A 53 14.29 -16.88 4.16
N PHE A 54 15.42 -17.09 4.84
CA PHE A 54 16.27 -16.01 5.36
C PHE A 54 16.75 -15.06 4.26
N VAL A 55 17.25 -15.61 3.15
CA VAL A 55 17.68 -14.80 2.00
C VAL A 55 16.51 -14.02 1.40
N VAL A 56 15.34 -14.64 1.27
CA VAL A 56 14.12 -14.00 0.74
C VAL A 56 13.71 -12.81 1.60
N PHE A 57 13.54 -13.01 2.91
CA PHE A 57 13.06 -11.91 3.78
C PHE A 57 14.16 -10.85 4.02
N ALA A 58 15.41 -11.25 4.26
CA ALA A 58 16.48 -10.32 4.61
C ALA A 58 16.92 -9.43 3.43
N ILE A 59 16.88 -9.97 2.20
CA ILE A 59 17.36 -9.27 1.01
C ILE A 59 16.20 -8.78 0.14
N PHE A 60 15.35 -9.68 -0.35
CA PHE A 60 14.36 -9.35 -1.37
C PHE A 60 13.20 -8.52 -0.81
N GLU A 61 12.63 -8.91 0.33
CA GLU A 61 11.54 -8.14 0.95
C GLU A 61 12.01 -6.78 1.41
N MET A 62 13.20 -6.71 2.02
CA MET A 62 13.79 -5.43 2.40
C MET A 62 13.99 -4.52 1.17
N ARG A 63 14.59 -5.04 0.10
CA ARG A 63 14.76 -4.29 -1.16
C ARG A 63 13.41 -3.85 -1.74
N TYR A 64 12.37 -4.68 -1.61
CA TYR A 64 11.04 -4.34 -2.08
C TYR A 64 10.38 -3.24 -1.23
N LEU A 65 10.52 -3.30 0.10
CA LEU A 65 10.06 -2.26 1.02
C LEU A 65 10.73 -0.92 0.69
N LEU A 66 12.03 -0.92 0.41
CA LEU A 66 12.77 0.26 -0.06
C LEU A 66 12.26 0.77 -1.41
N LEU A 67 11.97 -0.12 -2.35
CA LEU A 67 11.41 0.24 -3.65
C LEU A 67 10.07 0.96 -3.47
N VAL A 68 9.17 0.42 -2.64
CA VAL A 68 7.86 1.02 -2.34
C VAL A 68 8.02 2.36 -1.62
N TRP A 69 8.93 2.45 -0.63
CA TRP A 69 9.21 3.69 0.09
C TRP A 69 9.77 4.78 -0.83
N LYS A 70 10.77 4.45 -1.66
CA LYS A 70 11.35 5.37 -2.65
C LYS A 70 10.32 5.81 -3.68
N ALA A 71 9.50 4.88 -4.18
CA ALA A 71 8.44 5.19 -5.14
C ALA A 71 7.44 6.23 -4.61
N ARG A 72 7.12 6.19 -3.31
CA ARG A 72 6.24 7.17 -2.67
C ARG A 72 6.92 8.52 -2.42
N ARG A 73 8.23 8.62 -2.58
CA ARG A 73 9.06 9.77 -2.16
C ARG A 73 10.03 10.23 -3.25
N ALA A 74 9.75 9.90 -4.52
CA ALA A 74 10.62 10.19 -5.66
C ALA A 74 10.97 11.69 -5.85
N ASN A 75 10.27 12.61 -5.17
CA ASN A 75 10.48 14.06 -5.26
C ASN A 75 11.20 14.71 -4.07
N SER A 76 11.67 13.96 -3.07
CA SER A 76 12.39 14.56 -1.93
C SER A 76 13.77 15.06 -2.37
N LEU A 77 13.94 16.38 -2.40
CA LEU A 77 15.18 17.05 -2.85
C LEU A 77 16.34 16.96 -1.85
N ASP A 78 16.09 16.62 -0.59
CA ASP A 78 17.11 16.59 0.47
C ASP A 78 17.62 15.15 0.73
N PRO A 79 18.86 14.81 0.31
CA PRO A 79 19.44 13.47 0.50
C PRO A 79 19.66 13.12 1.98
N TRP A 80 19.98 14.11 2.82
CA TRP A 80 20.27 13.88 4.24
C TRP A 80 18.99 13.57 5.02
N ALA A 81 17.91 14.30 4.72
CA ALA A 81 16.59 13.99 5.25
C ALA A 81 16.14 12.58 4.83
N ALA A 82 16.33 12.23 3.55
CA ALA A 82 15.98 10.91 3.02
C ALA A 82 16.75 9.77 3.75
N GLN A 83 18.05 9.95 4.00
CA GLN A 83 18.85 8.95 4.72
C GLN A 83 18.43 8.79 6.18
N ARG A 84 18.10 9.89 6.88
CA ARG A 84 17.60 9.81 8.27
C ARG A 84 16.28 9.06 8.35
N GLU A 85 15.34 9.37 7.45
CA GLU A 85 14.04 8.70 7.40
C GLU A 85 14.17 7.23 7.00
N LEU A 86 15.11 6.89 6.12
CA LEU A 86 15.46 5.52 5.76
C LEU A 86 15.94 4.74 6.99
N SER A 87 16.87 5.29 7.77
CA SER A 87 17.35 4.65 9.01
C SER A 87 16.21 4.44 10.02
N VAL A 88 15.30 5.40 10.14
CA VAL A 88 14.10 5.27 11.00
C VAL A 88 13.17 4.18 10.48
N LEU A 89 12.99 4.06 9.17
CA LEU A 89 12.20 3.01 8.55
C LEU A 89 12.77 1.62 8.85
N TYR A 90 14.09 1.45 8.69
CA TYR A 90 14.80 0.22 9.05
C TYR A 90 14.66 -0.12 10.53
N ALA A 91 14.92 0.85 11.42
CA ALA A 91 14.82 0.65 12.86
C ALA A 91 13.39 0.26 13.28
N ARG A 92 12.36 0.89 12.70
CA ARG A 92 10.96 0.54 12.95
C ARG A 92 10.62 -0.85 12.42
N PHE A 93 11.04 -1.17 11.20
CA PHE A 93 10.79 -2.47 10.59
C PHE A 93 11.42 -3.59 11.42
N TYR A 94 12.71 -3.51 11.72
CA TYR A 94 13.40 -4.54 12.51
C TYR A 94 12.95 -4.57 13.96
N GLY A 95 12.58 -3.43 14.56
CA GLY A 95 11.99 -3.38 15.89
C GLY A 95 10.64 -4.11 15.96
N VAL A 96 9.76 -3.87 14.97
CA VAL A 96 8.47 -4.57 14.85
C VAL A 96 8.68 -6.06 14.54
N LEU A 97 9.63 -6.39 13.67
CA LEU A 97 10.00 -7.77 13.35
C LEU A 97 10.44 -8.54 14.60
N LEU A 98 11.39 -7.98 15.35
CA LEU A 98 11.91 -8.57 16.58
C LEU A 98 10.82 -8.72 17.64
N ALA A 99 9.99 -7.70 17.84
CA ALA A 99 8.87 -7.75 18.76
C ALA A 99 7.83 -8.81 18.34
N GLY A 100 7.54 -8.92 17.04
CA GLY A 100 6.63 -9.92 16.49
C GLY A 100 7.15 -11.35 16.68
N VAL A 101 8.43 -11.58 16.43
CA VAL A 101 9.11 -12.86 16.70
C VAL A 101 9.05 -13.21 18.19
N PHE A 102 9.40 -12.26 19.05
CA PHE A 102 9.36 -12.45 20.50
C PHE A 102 7.94 -12.77 21.01
N LEU A 103 6.94 -12.04 20.53
CA LEU A 103 5.54 -12.27 20.89
C LEU A 103 5.04 -13.63 20.39
N GLY A 104 5.42 -14.01 19.17
CA GLY A 104 5.10 -15.32 18.60
C GLY A 104 5.69 -16.48 19.42
N TYR A 105 6.94 -16.33 19.88
CA TYR A 105 7.58 -17.29 20.78
C TYR A 105 6.87 -17.36 22.12
N GLN A 106 6.62 -16.22 22.78
CA GLN A 106 6.00 -16.20 24.11
C GLN A 106 4.56 -16.76 24.09
N LEU A 107 3.83 -16.56 23.00
CA LEU A 107 2.43 -16.97 22.87
C LEU A 107 2.24 -18.23 22.02
N HIS A 108 3.28 -19.04 21.79
CA HIS A 108 3.20 -20.23 20.93
C HIS A 108 2.12 -21.24 21.38
N LEU A 109 1.77 -21.28 22.68
CA LEU A 109 0.66 -22.10 23.19
C LEU A 109 -0.71 -21.69 22.65
N TRP A 110 -0.87 -20.43 22.23
CA TRP A 110 -2.08 -19.85 21.66
C TRP A 110 -2.06 -19.83 20.12
N LEU A 111 -1.14 -20.57 19.49
CA LEU A 111 -0.91 -20.53 18.03
C LEU A 111 -2.18 -20.77 17.20
N LYS A 112 -3.09 -21.64 17.65
CA LYS A 112 -4.37 -21.90 16.96
C LYS A 112 -5.26 -20.67 16.80
N TYR A 113 -5.10 -19.67 17.68
CA TYR A 113 -5.81 -18.39 17.58
C TYR A 113 -4.96 -17.33 16.88
N LEU A 114 -3.64 -17.32 17.12
CA LEU A 114 -2.72 -16.36 16.52
C LEU A 114 -2.53 -16.56 15.01
N ILE A 115 -2.80 -17.75 14.48
CA ILE A 115 -2.70 -18.01 13.05
C ILE A 115 -3.64 -17.14 12.22
N PHE A 116 -4.85 -16.84 12.70
CA PHE A 116 -5.81 -16.02 11.97
C PHE A 116 -5.36 -14.57 11.76
N PRO A 117 -4.96 -13.80 12.79
CA PRO A 117 -4.44 -12.46 12.57
C PRO A 117 -3.12 -12.47 11.79
N MET A 118 -2.26 -13.48 11.94
CA MET A 118 -1.04 -13.60 11.13
C MET A 118 -1.33 -13.82 9.65
N TYR A 119 -2.31 -14.66 9.31
CA TYR A 119 -2.73 -14.94 7.93
C TYR A 119 -3.74 -13.90 7.38
N ALA A 120 -4.06 -12.86 8.14
CA ALA A 120 -4.83 -11.71 7.65
C ALA A 120 -3.98 -10.72 6.82
N PHE A 121 -2.85 -11.16 6.26
CA PHE A 121 -1.85 -10.27 5.65
C PHE A 121 -2.34 -9.58 4.38
N TRP A 122 -3.42 -10.04 3.74
CA TRP A 122 -4.04 -9.31 2.63
C TRP A 122 -4.94 -8.16 3.09
N VAL A 123 -5.45 -8.18 4.33
CA VAL A 123 -6.34 -7.16 4.87
C VAL A 123 -5.72 -5.75 4.84
N PRO A 124 -4.45 -5.54 5.26
CA PRO A 124 -3.80 -4.25 5.11
C PRO A 124 -3.76 -3.73 3.67
N GLN A 125 -3.67 -4.60 2.67
CA GLN A 125 -3.72 -4.20 1.25
C GLN A 125 -5.15 -3.82 0.84
N ILE A 126 -6.15 -4.61 1.21
CA ILE A 126 -7.57 -4.35 0.95
C ILE A 126 -7.96 -2.96 1.49
N VAL A 127 -7.60 -2.69 2.74
CA VAL A 127 -7.86 -1.41 3.43
C VAL A 127 -7.09 -0.27 2.76
N TYR A 128 -5.83 -0.50 2.39
CA TYR A 128 -5.02 0.51 1.69
C TYR A 128 -5.67 0.92 0.36
N CYS A 129 -6.10 -0.05 -0.45
CA CYS A 129 -6.76 0.19 -1.74
C CYS A 129 -8.07 0.95 -1.57
N ALA A 130 -8.90 0.53 -0.61
CA ALA A 130 -10.17 1.17 -0.29
C ALA A 130 -10.00 2.66 0.08
N ARG A 131 -9.01 2.96 0.95
CA ARG A 131 -8.76 4.32 1.43
C ARG A 131 -8.21 5.24 0.33
N HIS A 132 -7.24 4.76 -0.44
CA HIS A 132 -6.51 5.58 -1.42
C HIS A 132 -7.05 5.44 -2.86
N ASP A 133 -8.16 4.73 -3.04
CA ASP A 133 -8.78 4.41 -4.34
C ASP A 133 -7.81 3.81 -5.38
N VAL A 134 -6.86 3.01 -4.88
CA VAL A 134 -5.81 2.41 -5.70
C VAL A 134 -6.33 1.18 -6.41
N ARG A 135 -6.30 1.20 -7.76
CA ARG A 135 -6.65 0.05 -8.61
C ARG A 135 -5.43 -0.80 -8.93
N GLN A 136 -5.62 -2.12 -8.92
CA GLN A 136 -4.63 -3.12 -9.38
C GLN A 136 -3.22 -2.94 -8.79
N PRO A 137 -3.05 -2.96 -7.46
CA PRO A 137 -1.73 -2.83 -6.84
C PRO A 137 -0.84 -4.06 -7.08
N LEU A 138 -1.44 -5.24 -7.25
CA LEU A 138 -0.77 -6.53 -7.30
C LEU A 138 -1.34 -7.36 -8.45
N ARG A 139 -0.48 -8.14 -9.11
CA ARG A 139 -0.92 -9.05 -10.17
C ARG A 139 -1.76 -10.19 -9.58
N PRO A 140 -2.90 -10.58 -10.17
CA PRO A 140 -3.74 -11.66 -9.64
C PRO A 140 -2.99 -12.99 -9.45
N ALA A 141 -2.11 -13.33 -10.39
CA ALA A 141 -1.27 -14.53 -10.29
C ALA A 141 -0.35 -14.52 -9.05
N TYR A 142 0.17 -13.35 -8.68
CA TYR A 142 0.98 -13.20 -7.46
C TYR A 142 0.14 -13.41 -6.20
N VAL A 143 -1.06 -12.83 -6.14
CA VAL A 143 -1.97 -12.99 -4.99
C VAL A 143 -2.37 -14.46 -4.79
N ILE A 144 -2.72 -15.15 -5.88
CA ILE A 144 -3.07 -16.58 -5.84
C ILE A 144 -1.85 -17.42 -5.46
N GLY A 145 -0.70 -17.19 -6.10
CA GLY A 145 0.54 -17.91 -5.84
C GLY A 145 0.97 -17.83 -4.37
N ILE A 146 1.06 -16.61 -3.82
CA ILE A 146 1.40 -16.39 -2.41
C ILE A 146 0.38 -17.02 -1.47
N THR A 147 -0.92 -16.92 -1.79
CA THR A 147 -1.96 -17.52 -0.93
C THR A 147 -1.83 -19.04 -0.87
N LEU A 148 -1.62 -19.69 -2.02
CA LEU A 148 -1.50 -21.16 -2.10
C LEU A 148 -0.24 -21.65 -1.40
N THR A 149 0.92 -21.05 -1.68
CA THR A 149 2.18 -21.49 -1.08
C THR A 149 2.20 -21.29 0.44
N ARG A 150 1.60 -20.19 0.93
CA ARG A 150 1.53 -19.92 2.38
C ARG A 150 0.54 -20.83 3.11
N LEU A 151 -0.54 -21.26 2.47
CA LEU A 151 -1.49 -22.20 3.07
C LEU A 151 -0.93 -23.62 3.21
N ALA A 152 0.09 -24.00 2.43
CA ALA A 152 0.61 -25.36 2.40
C ALA A 152 1.04 -25.86 3.80
N LEU A 153 1.87 -25.09 4.52
CA LEU A 153 2.38 -25.53 5.82
C LEU A 153 1.28 -25.62 6.91
N PRO A 154 0.42 -24.60 7.13
CA PRO A 154 -0.69 -24.72 8.09
C PRO A 154 -1.61 -25.90 7.80
N LEU A 155 -1.94 -26.14 6.54
CA LEU A 155 -2.82 -27.24 6.15
C LEU A 155 -2.14 -28.59 6.35
N TYR A 156 -0.82 -28.68 6.12
CA TYR A 156 -0.05 -29.87 6.47
C TYR A 156 -0.05 -30.12 7.99
N LEU A 157 0.27 -29.10 8.78
CA LEU A 157 0.40 -29.23 10.23
C LEU A 157 -0.92 -29.52 10.93
N PHE A 158 -2.00 -28.82 10.58
CA PHE A 158 -3.30 -28.99 11.23
C PHE A 158 -4.23 -29.97 10.50
N GLY A 159 -3.94 -30.35 9.25
CA GLY A 159 -4.79 -31.24 8.45
C GLY A 159 -4.27 -32.66 8.35
N CYS A 160 -2.96 -32.89 8.35
CA CYS A 160 -2.40 -34.22 8.23
C CYS A 160 -2.41 -34.94 9.59
N PRO A 161 -3.03 -36.14 9.70
CA PRO A 161 -3.04 -36.92 10.94
C PRO A 161 -1.67 -37.50 11.29
N HIS A 162 -0.80 -37.69 10.29
CA HIS A 162 0.58 -38.18 10.45
C HIS A 162 1.55 -37.09 10.01
N ASN A 163 1.59 -35.97 10.74
CA ASN A 163 2.57 -34.91 10.50
C ASN A 163 3.88 -35.22 11.24
N LEU A 164 4.99 -34.66 10.73
CA LEU A 164 6.33 -34.87 11.32
C LEU A 164 6.42 -34.35 12.77
N LEU A 165 5.67 -33.31 13.12
CA LEU A 165 5.70 -32.68 14.45
C LEU A 165 4.77 -33.34 15.48
N GLY A 166 4.05 -34.40 15.12
CA GLY A 166 3.11 -35.12 16.00
C GLY A 166 1.90 -34.30 16.48
N TRP A 167 1.55 -33.20 15.82
CA TRP A 167 0.43 -32.34 16.22
C TRP A 167 -0.90 -32.99 15.90
N GLN A 168 -1.85 -32.89 16.82
CA GLN A 168 -3.20 -33.42 16.58
C GLN A 168 -3.91 -32.63 15.47
N PRO A 169 -4.47 -33.32 14.45
CA PRO A 169 -5.18 -32.67 13.36
C PRO A 169 -6.44 -31.96 13.87
N ARG A 170 -6.67 -30.76 13.37
CA ARG A 170 -7.81 -29.88 13.68
C ARG A 170 -8.44 -29.38 12.37
N PRO A 171 -9.30 -30.20 11.73
CA PRO A 171 -9.87 -29.85 10.42
C PRO A 171 -10.70 -28.56 10.43
N GLY A 172 -11.34 -28.24 11.57
CA GLY A 172 -12.06 -26.97 11.73
C GLY A 172 -11.17 -25.73 11.59
N VAL A 173 -9.93 -25.78 12.07
CA VAL A 173 -8.96 -24.67 11.92
C VAL A 173 -8.53 -24.55 10.45
N CYS A 174 -8.26 -25.67 9.78
CA CYS A 174 -7.92 -25.69 8.35
C CYS A 174 -9.05 -25.10 7.50
N LEU A 175 -10.28 -25.56 7.72
CA LEU A 175 -11.45 -25.06 6.98
C LEU A 175 -11.65 -23.56 7.21
N ALA A 176 -11.61 -23.12 8.46
CA ALA A 176 -11.74 -21.70 8.80
C ALA A 176 -10.63 -20.86 8.14
N LEU A 177 -9.38 -21.32 8.17
CA LEU A 177 -8.25 -20.62 7.55
C LEU A 177 -8.40 -20.54 6.02
N CYS A 178 -8.80 -21.63 5.37
CA CYS A 178 -9.10 -21.65 3.94
C CYS A 178 -10.21 -20.67 3.58
N ILE A 179 -11.30 -20.64 4.36
CA ILE A 179 -12.41 -19.68 4.15
C ILE A 179 -11.91 -18.25 4.33
N CYS A 180 -11.19 -17.95 5.43
CA CYS A 180 -10.65 -16.62 5.69
C CYS A 180 -9.72 -16.15 4.56
N MET A 181 -8.84 -17.00 4.04
CA MET A 181 -7.96 -16.67 2.92
C MET A 181 -8.74 -16.51 1.61
N ALA A 182 -9.70 -17.39 1.32
CA ALA A 182 -10.54 -17.30 0.14
C ALA A 182 -11.35 -16.00 0.12
N VAL A 183 -11.92 -15.59 1.26
CA VAL A 183 -12.63 -14.31 1.42
C VAL A 183 -11.69 -13.14 1.16
N GLN A 184 -10.50 -13.13 1.76
CA GLN A 184 -9.51 -12.06 1.53
C GLN A 184 -9.13 -11.94 0.04
N VAL A 185 -8.82 -13.06 -0.63
CA VAL A 185 -8.47 -13.07 -2.05
C VAL A 185 -9.66 -12.64 -2.91
N ALA A 186 -10.86 -13.14 -2.62
CA ALA A 186 -12.07 -12.76 -3.35
C ALA A 186 -12.32 -11.25 -3.26
N VAL A 187 -12.18 -10.65 -2.08
CA VAL A 187 -12.31 -9.19 -1.91
C VAL A 187 -11.26 -8.45 -2.75
N LEU A 188 -9.99 -8.86 -2.76
CA LEU A 188 -8.95 -8.26 -3.61
C LEU A 188 -9.26 -8.40 -5.12
N MET A 189 -9.76 -9.57 -5.55
CA MET A 189 -10.13 -9.80 -6.94
C MET A 189 -11.32 -8.94 -7.36
N VAL A 190 -12.30 -8.78 -6.48
CA VAL A 190 -13.45 -7.91 -6.77
C VAL A 190 -13.04 -6.44 -6.75
N GLN A 191 -12.20 -5.99 -5.80
CA GLN A 191 -11.64 -4.64 -5.81
C GLN A 191 -10.89 -4.34 -7.12
N THR A 192 -10.28 -5.36 -7.73
CA THR A 192 -9.61 -5.26 -9.03
C THR A 192 -10.60 -5.14 -10.20
N ARG A 193 -11.75 -5.82 -10.13
CA ARG A 193 -12.72 -5.91 -11.24
C ARG A 193 -13.77 -4.79 -11.22
N TRP A 194 -14.27 -4.42 -10.04
CA TRP A 194 -15.33 -3.42 -9.86
C TRP A 194 -14.87 -2.15 -9.15
N GLY A 195 -13.59 -2.09 -8.76
CA GLY A 195 -12.98 -0.95 -8.11
C GLY A 195 -12.89 -1.09 -6.58
N PRO A 196 -11.98 -0.36 -5.93
CA PRO A 196 -11.60 -0.59 -4.53
C PRO A 196 -12.71 -0.30 -3.51
N ARG A 197 -13.67 0.54 -3.89
CA ARG A 197 -14.73 1.09 -3.03
C ARG A 197 -16.10 0.45 -3.27
N CYS A 198 -16.19 -0.58 -4.12
CA CYS A 198 -17.48 -1.18 -4.51
C CYS A 198 -18.28 -1.76 -3.33
N PHE A 199 -17.63 -2.17 -2.25
CA PHE A 199 -18.27 -2.75 -1.05
C PHE A 199 -18.40 -1.81 0.14
N ILE A 200 -17.96 -0.55 0.01
CA ILE A 200 -17.85 0.35 1.16
C ILE A 200 -18.96 1.41 1.09
N PRO A 201 -19.90 1.43 2.06
CA PRO A 201 -20.90 2.48 2.14
C PRO A 201 -20.25 3.86 2.24
N LYS A 202 -20.84 4.87 1.57
CA LYS A 202 -20.33 6.25 1.50
C LYS A 202 -19.99 6.88 2.86
N ARG A 203 -20.56 6.38 3.96
CA ARG A 203 -20.32 6.85 5.34
C ARG A 203 -18.95 6.49 5.93
N PHE A 204 -18.31 5.43 5.45
CA PHE A 204 -17.00 4.96 5.95
C PHE A 204 -15.83 5.37 5.05
N LEU A 205 -16.13 6.05 3.95
CA LEU A 205 -15.12 6.57 3.05
C LEU A 205 -14.55 7.87 3.61
N PRO A 206 -13.21 8.07 3.55
CA PRO A 206 -12.63 9.37 3.89
C PRO A 206 -13.23 10.45 2.98
N ALA A 207 -13.48 11.64 3.54
CA ALA A 207 -13.96 12.76 2.76
C ALA A 207 -12.95 13.07 1.65
N LYS A 208 -13.33 12.80 0.40
CA LYS A 208 -12.54 13.15 -0.77
C LYS A 208 -12.60 14.68 -0.92
N TYR A 209 -11.44 15.30 -1.15
CA TYR A 209 -11.41 16.73 -1.41
C TYR A 209 -12.15 17.01 -2.72
N ASP A 210 -13.16 17.88 -2.65
CA ASP A 210 -13.92 18.29 -3.82
C ASP A 210 -13.16 19.39 -4.57
N TYR A 211 -12.43 18.98 -5.60
CA TYR A 211 -11.73 19.89 -6.51
C TYR A 211 -12.67 20.78 -7.31
N HIS A 212 -13.97 20.48 -7.37
CA HIS A 212 -14.99 21.31 -8.00
C HIS A 212 -15.79 22.12 -6.96
N ARG A 213 -15.24 22.36 -5.77
CA ARG A 213 -15.89 23.24 -4.79
C ARG A 213 -16.12 24.64 -5.38
N ARG A 214 -17.22 25.29 -4.98
CA ARG A 214 -17.44 26.72 -5.29
C ARG A 214 -16.33 27.55 -4.64
N ALA A 215 -15.70 28.43 -5.42
CA ALA A 215 -14.83 29.46 -4.89
C ALA A 215 -15.66 30.40 -3.99
N PRO A 216 -15.08 30.92 -2.88
CA PRO A 216 -15.79 31.87 -2.04
C PRO A 216 -16.23 33.09 -2.87
N ALA A 217 -17.47 33.56 -2.65
CA ALA A 217 -18.16 34.58 -3.44
C ALA A 217 -17.57 36.02 -3.31
N ARG A 218 -16.36 36.15 -2.79
CA ARG A 218 -15.61 37.40 -2.77
C ARG A 218 -14.19 37.13 -3.24
N PRO A 219 -13.73 37.77 -4.33
CA PRO A 219 -12.31 37.90 -4.64
C PRO A 219 -11.68 38.88 -3.64
N LEU A 220 -11.76 38.58 -2.34
CA LEU A 220 -10.84 39.14 -1.36
C LEU A 220 -9.60 38.28 -1.48
N GLU A 221 -8.65 38.78 -2.26
CA GLU A 221 -7.27 38.29 -2.36
C GLU A 221 -7.13 36.91 -3.04
N ALA A 222 -7.50 36.83 -4.33
CA ALA A 222 -6.83 35.86 -5.18
C ALA A 222 -5.31 36.14 -5.13
N PRO A 223 -4.43 35.13 -4.98
CA PRO A 223 -2.99 35.34 -4.98
C PRO A 223 -2.59 36.10 -6.26
N ASP A 224 -1.83 37.19 -6.11
CA ASP A 224 -1.46 38.11 -7.21
C ASP A 224 -0.77 37.40 -8.41
N GLN A 225 -0.29 36.17 -8.20
CA GLN A 225 0.39 35.33 -9.18
C GLN A 225 -0.53 34.60 -10.17
N ALA A 226 -1.86 34.70 -10.02
CA ALA A 226 -2.83 34.04 -10.91
C ALA A 226 -3.58 35.00 -11.85
N ARG A 227 -3.31 36.32 -11.76
CA ARG A 227 -3.89 37.31 -12.68
C ARG A 227 -3.14 37.27 -14.01
N GLY A 228 -3.86 36.97 -15.08
CA GLY A 228 -3.40 37.15 -16.45
C GLY A 228 -3.28 38.63 -16.83
N PRO A 229 -2.81 38.93 -18.04
CA PRO A 229 -2.83 40.27 -18.60
C PRO A 229 -4.24 40.85 -18.52
N ARG A 230 -4.35 42.14 -18.17
CA ARG A 230 -5.65 42.83 -18.13
C ARG A 230 -6.15 42.99 -19.55
N ASP A 231 -7.36 42.50 -19.82
CA ASP A 231 -8.03 42.74 -21.09
C ASP A 231 -8.36 44.24 -21.20
N ILE A 232 -7.82 44.91 -22.22
CA ILE A 232 -7.91 46.37 -22.42
C ILE A 232 -9.37 46.82 -22.66
N GLU A 233 -10.23 45.93 -23.17
CA GLU A 233 -11.63 46.23 -23.50
C GLU A 233 -12.61 46.04 -22.32
N THR A 234 -12.33 45.10 -21.42
CA THR A 234 -13.23 44.70 -20.32
C THR A 234 -12.74 45.11 -18.94
N GLY A 235 -11.46 45.46 -18.78
CA GLY A 235 -10.88 45.92 -17.52
C GLY A 235 -10.75 44.84 -16.43
N ASP A 236 -11.12 43.58 -16.73
CA ASP A 236 -11.01 42.46 -15.80
C ASP A 236 -9.67 41.73 -15.95
N ALA A 237 -9.11 41.28 -14.84
CA ALA A 237 -7.90 40.46 -14.82
C ALA A 237 -8.34 39.00 -14.72
N GLY A 238 -8.51 38.34 -15.87
CA GLY A 238 -8.87 36.92 -15.93
C GLY A 238 -7.86 36.04 -15.20
N VAL A 239 -8.33 34.93 -14.63
CA VAL A 239 -7.44 33.91 -14.04
C VAL A 239 -6.95 32.99 -15.16
N GLU A 240 -5.65 32.74 -15.26
CA GLU A 240 -5.06 31.86 -16.28
C GLU A 240 -4.57 30.54 -15.68
N CYS A 241 -4.63 29.47 -16.47
CA CYS A 241 -4.07 28.19 -16.06
C CYS A 241 -2.56 28.15 -16.33
N VAL A 242 -1.74 28.08 -15.30
CA VAL A 242 -0.26 28.04 -15.43
C VAL A 242 0.27 26.83 -16.22
N ILE A 243 -0.52 25.76 -16.36
CA ILE A 243 -0.10 24.55 -17.10
C ILE A 243 -0.18 24.77 -18.62
N CYS A 244 -1.26 25.38 -19.11
CA CYS A 244 -1.49 25.57 -20.54
C CYS A 244 -1.45 27.04 -21.00
N MET A 245 -1.29 27.98 -20.06
CA MET A 245 -1.26 29.42 -20.28
C MET A 245 -2.50 29.99 -21.00
N ASN A 246 -3.65 29.34 -20.83
CA ASN A 246 -4.92 29.79 -21.40
C ASN A 246 -5.86 30.31 -20.30
N PRO A 247 -6.79 31.23 -20.62
CA PRO A 247 -7.76 31.76 -19.67
C PRO A 247 -8.67 30.65 -19.09
N LEU A 248 -9.02 30.80 -17.82
CA LEU A 248 -9.94 29.94 -17.09
C LEU A 248 -11.29 30.64 -16.91
N ASP A 249 -12.37 29.89 -17.15
CA ASP A 249 -13.70 30.30 -16.72
C ASP A 249 -13.85 30.02 -15.21
N VAL A 250 -13.71 31.07 -14.41
CA VAL A 250 -13.80 31.05 -12.95
C VAL A 250 -15.27 31.04 -12.49
N GLU A 251 -16.25 31.26 -13.35
CA GLU A 251 -17.65 31.21 -12.94
C GLU A 251 -18.20 29.78 -13.05
N ARG A 252 -17.77 29.05 -14.10
CA ARG A 252 -18.22 27.69 -14.35
C ARG A 252 -17.42 26.64 -13.56
N THR A 253 -18.03 26.10 -12.51
CA THR A 253 -17.47 25.03 -11.68
C THR A 253 -16.95 23.80 -12.44
N SER A 254 -17.59 23.43 -13.56
CA SER A 254 -17.14 22.28 -14.37
C SER A 254 -15.91 22.58 -15.23
N ALA A 255 -15.59 23.85 -15.48
CA ALA A 255 -14.48 24.27 -16.34
C ALA A 255 -13.17 24.50 -15.55
N ARG A 256 -13.20 24.29 -14.23
CA ARG A 256 -12.07 24.52 -13.33
C ARG A 256 -11.98 23.46 -12.25
N MET A 257 -10.76 23.27 -11.75
CA MET A 257 -10.46 22.58 -10.51
C MET A 257 -9.72 23.54 -9.57
N VAL A 258 -10.03 23.46 -8.28
CA VAL A 258 -9.45 24.26 -7.21
C VAL A 258 -8.69 23.33 -6.28
N THR A 259 -7.44 23.64 -5.99
CA THR A 259 -6.62 22.87 -5.04
C THR A 259 -6.90 23.29 -3.58
N PRO A 260 -6.50 22.50 -2.56
CA PRO A 260 -6.61 22.91 -1.15
C PRO A 260 -5.87 24.21 -0.81
N CYS A 261 -4.85 24.56 -1.58
CA CYS A 261 -4.12 25.82 -1.50
C CYS A 261 -4.75 26.95 -2.34
N ASN A 262 -5.98 26.77 -2.83
CA ASN A 262 -6.78 27.75 -3.57
C ASN A 262 -6.18 28.20 -4.92
N HIS A 263 -5.42 27.33 -5.61
CA HIS A 263 -4.99 27.58 -6.99
C HIS A 263 -5.96 26.95 -7.99
N PHE A 264 -6.14 27.60 -9.14
CA PHE A 264 -7.12 27.24 -10.18
C PHE A 264 -6.44 26.64 -11.41
N PHE A 265 -7.01 25.58 -11.97
CA PHE A 265 -6.52 24.91 -13.19
C PHE A 265 -7.67 24.34 -14.02
N HIS A 266 -7.46 24.07 -15.32
CA HIS A 266 -8.44 23.30 -16.10
C HIS A 266 -8.46 21.85 -15.60
N PRO A 267 -9.63 21.17 -15.65
CA PRO A 267 -9.74 19.79 -15.21
C PRO A 267 -8.76 18.86 -15.93
N ASP A 268 -8.66 18.97 -17.25
CA ASP A 268 -7.76 18.12 -18.05
C ASP A 268 -6.28 18.38 -17.73
N CYS A 269 -5.91 19.64 -17.49
CA CYS A 269 -4.54 20.02 -17.18
C CYS A 269 -4.11 19.49 -15.80
N LEU A 270 -4.95 19.69 -14.77
CA LEU A 270 -4.61 19.23 -13.43
C LEU A 270 -4.65 17.71 -13.33
N ASN A 271 -5.58 17.03 -14.00
CA ASN A 271 -5.64 15.56 -14.02
C ASN A 271 -4.36 14.96 -14.64
N ARG A 272 -3.95 15.43 -15.83
CA ARG A 272 -2.69 14.98 -16.46
C ARG A 272 -1.48 15.27 -15.59
N TRP A 273 -1.48 16.40 -14.87
CA TRP A 273 -0.40 16.71 -13.94
C TRP A 273 -0.38 15.76 -12.74
N MET A 274 -1.54 15.45 -12.15
CA MET A 274 -1.66 14.52 -11.02
C MET A 274 -1.25 13.09 -11.39
N ASP A 275 -1.42 12.68 -12.65
CA ASP A 275 -0.90 11.40 -13.15
C ASP A 275 0.63 11.30 -13.09
N VAL A 276 1.33 12.44 -13.17
CA VAL A 276 2.79 12.54 -13.09
C VAL A 276 3.25 12.87 -11.67
N LYS A 277 2.60 13.85 -11.01
CA LYS A 277 3.03 14.42 -9.73
C LYS A 277 1.86 14.91 -8.88
N MET A 278 1.72 14.37 -7.67
CA MET A 278 0.69 14.75 -6.69
C MET A 278 1.04 16.02 -5.88
N GLU A 279 1.46 17.08 -6.56
CA GLU A 279 1.86 18.37 -5.97
C GLU A 279 1.24 19.52 -6.77
N CYS A 280 0.84 20.60 -6.10
CA CYS A 280 0.31 21.78 -6.77
C CYS A 280 1.36 22.40 -7.72
N PRO A 281 1.05 22.65 -9.00
CA PRO A 281 1.98 23.27 -9.95
C PRO A 281 2.50 24.64 -9.51
N THR A 282 1.69 25.42 -8.78
CA THR A 282 2.04 26.79 -8.36
C THR A 282 2.88 26.81 -7.08
N CYS A 283 2.41 26.16 -6.00
CA CYS A 283 3.07 26.25 -4.68
C CYS A 283 3.74 24.97 -4.19
N ARG A 284 3.68 23.87 -4.97
CA ARG A 284 4.27 22.55 -4.64
C ARG A 284 3.71 21.88 -3.38
N GLN A 285 2.62 22.40 -2.81
CA GLN A 285 1.92 21.75 -1.71
C GLN A 285 1.30 20.42 -2.18
N LEU A 286 1.40 19.38 -1.35
CA LEU A 286 0.85 18.05 -1.65
C LEU A 286 -0.66 18.10 -1.90
N LEU A 287 -1.10 17.47 -2.98
CA LEU A 287 -2.51 17.38 -3.35
C LEU A 287 -3.14 16.12 -2.77
N PRO A 288 -4.35 16.20 -2.18
CA PRO A 288 -5.09 15.02 -1.76
C PRO A 288 -5.51 14.20 -2.99
N PRO A 289 -5.48 12.86 -2.95
CA PRO A 289 -5.98 12.06 -4.06
C PRO A 289 -7.43 12.39 -4.37
N THR A 290 -7.74 12.42 -5.67
CA THR A 290 -9.11 12.47 -6.21
C THR A 290 -9.78 11.11 -6.07
#